data_AF-A0A2C5YZ01-F1
#
_entry.id   AF-A0A2C5YZ01-F1
#
_cell.length_a   1.000
_cell.length_b   1.000
_cell.length_c   1.000
_cell.angle_alpha   90.00
_cell.angle_beta   90.00
_cell.angle_gamma   90.00
#
_symmetry.space_group_name_H-M   'P 1'
#
loop_
_entity.id
_entity.type
_entity.pdbx_description
1 polymer ?
#
loop_
_entity_poly.entity_id
_entity_poly.type
_entity_poly.pdbx_seq_one_letter_code
_entity_poly.pdbx_strand_id
1 'polypeptide(L)'
;MSASAMRRSSGPAAASLAAGLFIVRLSPQSILVKTSLAVAIAIAIFVTLLRHRRFARWPSRSAPVVPAAQRPDYHLFVLGSGGHTKEMLMMMDDGFCGMARLHRRYLLSSGDRVSRHQLEDYEARLTGLCCDAGTEAGTYDVRTVIRARRVHQSLLTTPLTALASVAAIVSILLSPPANATGRAVKLPTLVFSNGPGTGFCVALAVHLLKVFCVVPDDVMRFVYIESWARISSLSLTARLLRRLGIADALYVQHAEVAAKYGLPCAGEMVLNARRLED
;
A
#
# COMPACT_ATOMS: atom_id res chain seq x y z
N MET A 1 -20.97 -91.15 -21.04
CA MET A 1 -20.97 -90.86 -22.49
C MET A 1 -21.14 -89.36 -22.70
N SER A 2 -20.16 -88.79 -23.39
CA SER A 2 -20.09 -87.57 -24.21
C SER A 2 -21.14 -86.43 -24.15
N ALA A 3 -20.59 -85.22 -24.35
CA ALA A 3 -21.11 -84.02 -25.03
C ALA A 3 -22.11 -83.13 -24.25
N SER A 4 -21.70 -81.92 -23.84
CA SER A 4 -21.66 -80.66 -24.62
C SER A 4 -23.04 -80.02 -24.80
N ALA A 5 -23.27 -78.84 -24.18
CA ALA A 5 -23.41 -77.57 -24.92
C ALA A 5 -24.17 -76.48 -24.12
N MET A 6 -23.75 -75.25 -24.41
CA MET A 6 -24.49 -73.98 -24.35
C MET A 6 -24.63 -73.23 -23.01
N ARG A 7 -23.61 -72.38 -22.81
CA ARG A 7 -23.72 -71.03 -22.24
C ARG A 7 -24.94 -70.27 -22.80
N ARG A 8 -25.73 -69.70 -21.90
CA ARG A 8 -26.45 -68.42 -22.12
C ARG A 8 -26.13 -67.49 -20.95
N SER A 9 -25.40 -66.42 -21.25
CA SER A 9 -25.12 -65.31 -20.35
C SER A 9 -26.36 -64.42 -20.24
N SER A 10 -26.93 -64.30 -19.04
CA SER A 10 -27.82 -63.20 -18.66
C SER A 10 -27.02 -62.25 -17.75
N GLY A 11 -27.13 -60.95 -18.02
CA GLY A 11 -26.17 -59.91 -17.63
C GLY A 11 -26.14 -59.51 -16.15
N PRO A 12 -25.34 -58.47 -15.85
CA PRO A 12 -25.95 -57.28 -15.25
C PRO A 12 -25.61 -56.03 -16.07
N ALA A 13 -26.55 -55.62 -16.94
CA ALA A 13 -26.55 -54.29 -17.57
C ALA A 13 -27.29 -53.27 -16.68
N ALA A 14 -27.01 -53.27 -15.37
CA ALA A 14 -27.76 -52.46 -14.40
C ALA A 14 -26.86 -51.74 -13.39
N ALA A 15 -25.59 -51.46 -13.74
CA ALA A 15 -24.67 -50.73 -12.86
C ALA A 15 -24.08 -49.44 -13.47
N SER A 16 -24.46 -49.04 -14.68
CA SER A 16 -23.82 -47.90 -15.39
C SER A 16 -24.75 -46.72 -15.71
N LEU A 17 -25.99 -46.72 -15.23
CA LEU A 17 -26.97 -45.66 -15.56
C LEU A 17 -27.40 -44.78 -14.37
N ALA A 18 -26.77 -44.93 -13.21
CA ALA A 18 -27.03 -44.08 -12.04
C ALA A 18 -25.94 -43.02 -11.76
N ALA A 19 -24.90 -42.93 -12.60
CA ALA A 19 -23.86 -41.89 -12.48
C ALA A 19 -24.13 -40.64 -13.36
N GLY A 20 -25.21 -40.64 -14.15
CA GLY A 20 -25.47 -39.62 -15.19
C GLY A 20 -26.55 -38.58 -14.87
N LEU A 21 -27.22 -38.63 -13.71
CA LEU A 21 -28.41 -37.80 -13.45
C LEU A 21 -28.39 -36.98 -12.14
N PHE A 22 -27.20 -36.63 -11.65
CA PHE A 22 -27.04 -35.50 -10.72
C PHE A 22 -26.59 -34.21 -11.42
N ILE A 23 -26.88 -34.09 -12.72
CA ILE A 23 -27.02 -32.78 -13.33
C ILE A 23 -28.32 -32.22 -12.76
N VAL A 24 -28.20 -31.53 -11.61
CA VAL A 24 -29.23 -30.66 -11.07
C VAL A 24 -29.85 -29.94 -12.26
N ARG A 25 -31.13 -30.17 -12.54
CA ARG A 25 -31.90 -29.42 -13.55
C ARG A 25 -31.93 -27.97 -13.10
N LEU A 26 -30.85 -27.25 -13.34
CA LEU A 26 -30.73 -25.84 -13.11
C LEU A 26 -31.57 -25.19 -14.21
N SER A 27 -32.84 -24.91 -13.91
CA SER A 27 -33.63 -24.05 -14.78
C SER A 27 -32.84 -22.74 -14.99
N PRO A 28 -32.81 -22.15 -16.19
CA PRO A 28 -32.08 -20.90 -16.43
C PRO A 28 -32.42 -19.80 -15.41
N GLN A 29 -33.68 -19.77 -14.95
CA GLN A 29 -34.15 -18.90 -13.87
C GLN A 29 -33.48 -19.21 -12.53
N SER A 30 -33.31 -20.48 -12.15
CA SER A 30 -32.59 -20.86 -10.93
C SER A 30 -31.10 -20.52 -10.97
N ILE A 31 -30.46 -20.55 -12.15
CA ILE A 31 -29.07 -20.10 -12.32
C ILE A 31 -29.00 -18.60 -12.08
N LEU A 32 -29.87 -17.82 -12.73
CA LEU A 32 -29.91 -16.37 -12.59
C LEU A 32 -30.18 -15.92 -11.14
N VAL A 33 -31.08 -16.60 -10.43
CA VAL A 33 -31.38 -16.32 -9.02
C VAL A 33 -30.17 -16.66 -8.13
N LYS A 34 -29.51 -17.79 -8.35
CA LYS A 34 -28.32 -18.18 -7.58
C LYS A 34 -27.12 -17.25 -7.84
N THR A 35 -26.90 -16.85 -9.10
CA THR A 35 -25.80 -15.94 -9.45
C THR A 35 -26.06 -14.53 -8.93
N SER A 36 -27.28 -14.01 -9.05
CA SER A 36 -27.63 -12.70 -8.48
C SER A 36 -27.53 -12.68 -6.95
N LEU A 37 -27.98 -13.74 -6.26
CA LEU A 37 -27.81 -13.88 -4.81
C LEU A 37 -26.33 -13.94 -4.42
N ALA A 38 -25.51 -14.71 -5.14
CA ALA A 38 -24.07 -14.78 -4.89
C ALA A 38 -23.37 -13.42 -5.08
N VAL A 39 -23.74 -12.68 -6.14
CA VAL A 39 -23.24 -11.32 -6.37
C VAL A 39 -23.68 -10.36 -5.27
N ALA A 40 -24.94 -10.42 -4.84
CA ALA A 40 -25.45 -9.59 -3.74
C ALA A 40 -24.71 -9.87 -2.42
N ILE A 41 -24.45 -11.14 -2.10
CA ILE A 41 -23.66 -11.55 -0.93
C ILE A 41 -22.22 -11.04 -1.06
N ALA A 42 -21.58 -11.18 -2.23
CA ALA A 42 -20.23 -10.68 -2.46
C ALA A 42 -20.15 -9.14 -2.30
N ILE A 43 -21.15 -8.40 -2.81
CA ILE A 43 -21.25 -6.95 -2.62
C ILE A 43 -21.47 -6.62 -1.15
N ALA A 44 -22.33 -7.34 -0.43
CA ALA A 44 -22.58 -7.12 0.99
C ALA A 44 -21.31 -7.36 1.83
N ILE A 45 -20.57 -8.43 1.57
CA ILE A 45 -19.27 -8.70 2.20
C ILE A 45 -18.28 -7.58 1.87
N PHE A 46 -18.15 -7.20 0.59
CA PHE A 46 -17.27 -6.13 0.15
C PHE A 46 -17.58 -4.79 0.84
N VAL A 47 -18.86 -4.40 0.90
CA VAL A 47 -19.32 -3.19 1.59
C VAL A 47 -19.05 -3.28 3.09
N THR A 48 -19.24 -4.45 3.70
CA THR A 48 -18.97 -4.66 5.12
C THR A 48 -17.48 -4.54 5.44
N LEU A 49 -16.61 -5.12 4.60
CA LEU A 49 -15.15 -4.96 4.70
C LEU A 49 -14.74 -3.49 4.55
N LEU A 50 -15.30 -2.77 3.58
CA LEU A 50 -15.05 -1.34 3.41
C LEU A 50 -15.48 -0.52 4.64
N ARG A 51 -16.63 -0.85 5.25
CA ARG A 51 -17.13 -0.15 6.45
C ARG A 51 -16.28 -0.47 7.66
N HIS A 52 -15.91 -1.73 7.88
CA HIS A 52 -15.02 -2.14 8.98
C HIS A 52 -13.69 -1.38 8.93
N ARG A 53 -13.14 -1.19 7.73
CA ARG A 53 -11.87 -0.48 7.53
C ARG A 53 -11.95 1.01 7.83
N ARG A 54 -13.09 1.68 7.58
CA ARG A 54 -13.30 3.08 8.03
C ARG A 54 -13.29 3.22 9.55
N PHE A 55 -13.59 2.14 10.27
CA PHE A 55 -13.59 2.09 11.73
C PHE A 55 -12.34 1.46 12.33
N ALA A 56 -11.39 0.97 11.52
CA ALA A 56 -10.09 0.48 11.98
C ALA A 56 -9.33 1.66 12.58
N ARG A 57 -9.47 1.81 13.90
CA ARG A 57 -8.86 2.91 14.65
C ARG A 57 -7.35 2.78 14.56
N TRP A 58 -6.68 3.89 14.34
CA TRP A 58 -5.26 4.01 14.66
C TRP A 58 -5.05 3.48 16.08
N PRO A 59 -4.09 2.59 16.34
CA PRO A 59 -3.85 2.13 17.70
C PRO A 59 -3.64 3.35 18.58
N SER A 60 -4.52 3.55 19.57
CA SER A 60 -4.24 4.52 20.61
C SER A 60 -2.88 4.17 21.20
N ARG A 61 -2.07 5.19 21.52
CA ARG A 61 -0.72 5.11 22.10
C ARG A 61 -0.58 4.26 23.39
N SER A 62 -1.63 3.53 23.78
CA SER A 62 -1.76 2.70 24.97
C SER A 62 -1.17 1.29 24.83
N ALA A 63 -0.60 0.92 23.67
CA ALA A 63 0.19 -0.31 23.60
C ALA A 63 1.43 -0.16 24.50
N PRO A 64 1.76 -1.14 25.35
CA PRO A 64 2.89 -1.05 26.26
C PRO A 64 4.15 -0.70 25.46
N VAL A 65 4.84 0.35 25.92
CA VAL A 65 6.12 0.82 25.39
C VAL A 65 7.17 -0.25 25.67
N VAL A 66 7.17 -1.33 24.87
CA VAL A 66 8.44 -1.92 24.50
C VAL A 66 9.15 -0.82 23.72
N PRO A 67 10.39 -0.42 24.08
CA PRO A 67 11.07 0.62 23.34
C PRO A 67 11.08 0.23 21.86
N ALA A 68 10.41 1.01 21.00
CA ALA A 68 10.35 0.77 19.56
C ALA A 68 11.76 0.57 18.96
N ALA A 69 12.79 1.10 19.65
CA ALA A 69 14.21 0.93 19.40
C ALA A 69 14.74 -0.53 19.39
N GLN A 70 13.98 -1.54 19.82
CA GLN A 70 14.49 -2.93 19.91
C GLN A 70 14.02 -3.88 18.79
N ARG A 71 12.98 -3.55 18.01
CA ARG A 71 12.50 -4.43 16.93
C ARG A 71 12.87 -3.87 15.56
N PRO A 72 13.23 -4.74 14.60
CA PRO A 72 13.40 -4.30 13.22
C PRO A 72 12.07 -3.72 12.73
N ASP A 73 12.14 -2.59 12.02
CA ASP A 73 10.98 -1.94 11.42
C ASP A 73 11.25 -1.61 9.94
N TYR A 74 10.20 -1.49 9.15
CA TYR A 74 10.28 -1.28 7.71
C TYR A 74 9.26 -0.24 7.25
N HIS A 75 9.74 0.94 6.82
CA HIS A 75 8.90 2.01 6.28
C HIS A 75 9.14 2.22 4.79
N LEU A 76 8.09 2.61 4.08
CA LEU A 76 8.16 3.00 2.67
C LEU A 76 7.84 4.49 2.50
N PHE A 77 8.69 5.22 1.81
CA PHE A 77 8.53 6.64 1.51
C PHE A 77 8.31 6.85 0.02
N VAL A 78 7.17 7.44 -0.34
CA VAL A 78 6.85 7.79 -1.72
C VAL A 78 7.38 9.19 -2.01
N LEU A 79 8.45 9.26 -2.80
CA LEU A 79 9.09 10.53 -3.16
C LEU A 79 8.42 11.12 -4.40
N GLY A 80 7.74 12.25 -4.24
CA GLY A 80 7.13 13.01 -5.34
C GLY A 80 8.18 13.82 -6.10
N SER A 81 7.97 14.10 -7.39
CA SER A 81 8.99 14.79 -8.19
C SER A 81 9.32 16.20 -7.69
N GLY A 82 10.62 16.56 -7.64
CA GLY A 82 11.09 17.91 -7.38
C GLY A 82 10.85 18.35 -5.92
N GLY A 83 10.13 19.46 -5.72
CA GLY A 83 9.91 20.05 -4.38
C GLY A 83 9.28 19.08 -3.37
N HIS A 84 8.40 18.18 -3.82
CA HIS A 84 7.79 17.18 -2.94
C HIS A 84 8.82 16.18 -2.37
N THR A 85 9.84 15.78 -3.14
CA THR A 85 10.94 14.94 -2.61
C THR A 85 11.66 15.69 -1.50
N LYS A 86 12.05 16.94 -1.75
CA LYS A 86 12.74 17.77 -0.76
C LYS A 86 11.92 17.90 0.52
N GLU A 87 10.64 18.22 0.41
CA GLU A 87 9.72 18.29 1.57
C GLU A 87 9.64 16.97 2.33
N MET A 88 9.53 15.82 1.63
CA MET A 88 9.46 14.52 2.28
C MET A 88 10.77 14.19 3.02
N LEU A 89 11.91 14.36 2.37
CA LEU A 89 13.22 14.12 2.99
C LEU A 89 13.46 15.06 4.18
N MET A 90 13.01 16.30 4.09
CA MET A 90 13.05 17.24 5.22
C MET A 90 12.14 16.82 6.37
N MET A 91 10.94 16.26 6.10
CA MET A 91 10.07 15.71 7.15
C MET A 91 10.62 14.46 7.83
N MET A 92 11.48 13.72 7.14
CA MET A 92 12.19 12.56 7.70
C MET A 92 13.40 12.96 8.55
N ASP A 93 13.85 14.20 8.42
CA ASP A 93 15.05 14.75 9.01
C ASP A 93 14.73 15.40 10.35
N ASP A 94 14.65 14.58 11.40
CA ASP A 94 14.40 15.03 12.77
C ASP A 94 15.69 15.40 13.54
N GLY A 95 16.85 15.30 12.88
CA GLY A 95 18.16 15.53 13.48
C GLY A 95 18.62 14.41 14.41
N PHE A 96 17.94 13.26 14.45
CA PHE A 96 18.30 12.12 15.28
C PHE A 96 18.87 10.96 14.46
N CYS A 97 19.84 10.27 15.04
CA CYS A 97 20.57 9.15 14.45
C CYS A 97 20.07 7.76 14.93
N GLY A 98 18.79 7.65 15.29
CA GLY A 98 18.20 6.45 15.91
C GLY A 98 17.72 5.38 14.93
N MET A 99 18.30 5.25 13.74
CA MET A 99 17.73 4.49 12.62
C MET A 99 18.34 3.08 12.40
N ALA A 100 19.23 2.62 13.27
CA ALA A 100 19.98 1.36 13.10
C ALA A 100 19.12 0.13 12.76
N ARG A 101 17.92 0.02 13.33
CA ARG A 101 17.00 -1.12 13.10
C ARG A 101 15.86 -0.82 12.12
N LEU A 102 15.88 0.36 11.49
CA LEU A 102 14.90 0.78 10.51
C LEU A 102 15.41 0.48 9.09
N HIS A 103 14.57 -0.18 8.31
CA HIS A 103 14.73 -0.24 6.87
C HIS A 103 13.84 0.78 6.18
N ARG A 104 14.43 1.61 5.30
CA ARG A 104 13.71 2.64 4.53
C ARG A 104 13.68 2.26 3.05
N ARG A 105 12.49 2.00 2.51
CA ARG A 105 12.32 1.87 1.05
C ARG A 105 11.89 3.20 0.46
N TYR A 106 12.61 3.67 -0.55
CA TYR A 106 12.23 4.86 -1.29
C TYR A 106 11.61 4.48 -2.63
N LEU A 107 10.38 4.95 -2.87
CA LEU A 107 9.69 4.78 -4.12
C LEU A 107 9.82 6.06 -4.96
N LEU A 108 10.55 5.98 -6.06
CA LEU A 108 10.72 7.09 -7.00
C LEU A 108 9.98 6.86 -8.32
N SER A 109 9.67 7.96 -8.98
CA SER A 109 9.22 7.93 -10.37
C SER A 109 10.38 7.59 -11.34
N SER A 110 10.10 6.81 -12.37
CA SER A 110 11.00 6.58 -13.51
C SER A 110 11.43 7.90 -14.15
N GLY A 111 12.73 8.08 -14.39
CA GLY A 111 13.29 9.27 -15.04
C GLY A 111 13.50 10.49 -14.12
N ASP A 112 13.19 10.39 -12.83
CA ASP A 112 13.35 11.49 -11.88
C ASP A 112 14.77 11.53 -11.28
N ARG A 113 15.73 12.02 -12.07
CA ARG A 113 17.14 12.08 -11.66
C ARG A 113 17.38 13.07 -10.53
N VAL A 114 16.63 14.18 -10.51
CA VAL A 114 16.76 15.22 -9.48
C VAL A 114 16.37 14.67 -8.12
N SER A 115 15.22 14.00 -8.04
CA SER A 115 14.75 13.40 -6.78
C SER A 115 15.67 12.27 -6.31
N ARG A 116 16.28 11.53 -7.24
CA ARG A 116 17.31 10.51 -6.92
C ARG A 116 18.55 11.14 -6.28
N HIS A 117 19.10 12.21 -6.87
CA HIS A 117 20.27 12.88 -6.32
C HIS A 117 19.98 13.47 -4.92
N GLN A 118 18.81 14.09 -4.74
CA GLN A 118 18.39 14.62 -3.44
C GLN A 118 18.33 13.54 -2.35
N LEU A 119 17.88 12.34 -2.72
CA LEU A 119 17.86 11.18 -1.83
C LEU A 119 19.27 10.67 -1.50
N GLU A 120 20.13 10.55 -2.51
CA GLU A 120 21.53 10.14 -2.33
C GLU A 120 22.27 11.11 -1.39
N ASP A 121 22.09 12.41 -1.58
CA ASP A 121 22.65 13.44 -0.70
C ASP A 121 22.10 13.34 0.73
N TYR A 122 20.81 13.01 0.88
CA TYR A 122 20.17 12.85 2.18
C TYR A 122 20.72 11.64 2.94
N GLU A 123 20.81 10.46 2.32
CA GLU A 123 21.36 9.26 2.96
C GLU A 123 22.85 9.40 3.24
N ALA A 124 23.62 10.10 2.39
CA ALA A 124 25.02 10.43 2.66
C ALA A 124 25.18 11.31 3.92
N ARG A 125 24.37 12.38 4.04
CA ARG A 125 24.35 13.23 5.24
C ARG A 125 23.90 12.47 6.48
N LEU A 126 22.86 11.65 6.37
CA LEU A 126 22.38 10.82 7.47
C LEU A 126 23.47 9.85 7.96
N THR A 127 24.21 9.24 7.02
CA THR A 127 25.32 8.34 7.34
C THR A 127 26.45 9.07 8.07
N GLY A 128 26.84 10.27 7.61
CA GLY A 128 27.83 11.10 8.29
C GLY A 128 27.40 11.45 9.73
N LEU A 129 26.18 11.96 9.89
CA LEU A 129 25.62 12.30 11.20
C LEU A 129 25.57 11.11 12.16
N CYS A 130 25.15 9.94 11.68
CA CYS A 130 25.12 8.74 12.50
C CYS A 130 26.53 8.29 12.89
N CYS A 131 27.50 8.38 11.96
CA CYS A 131 28.90 8.07 12.22
C CYS A 131 29.49 8.99 13.30
N ASP A 132 29.27 10.30 13.21
CA ASP A 132 29.73 11.28 14.21
C ASP A 132 29.13 11.02 15.59
N ALA A 133 27.89 10.53 15.63
CA ALA A 133 27.19 10.15 16.84
C ALA A 133 27.51 8.72 17.34
N GLY A 134 28.36 7.96 16.65
CA GLY A 134 28.70 6.56 17.01
C GLY A 134 27.54 5.57 16.85
N THR A 135 26.65 5.82 15.90
CA THR A 135 25.42 5.05 15.64
C THR A 135 25.32 4.63 14.17
N GLU A 136 24.42 3.69 13.86
CA GLU A 136 24.17 3.26 12.48
C GLU A 136 22.94 3.95 11.88
N ALA A 137 23.06 4.40 10.62
CA ALA A 137 21.96 4.99 9.86
C ALA A 137 20.87 3.97 9.46
N GLY A 138 21.07 2.67 9.70
CA GLY A 138 20.18 1.60 9.24
C GLY A 138 20.40 1.25 7.78
N THR A 139 19.38 0.71 7.12
CA THR A 139 19.49 0.25 5.72
C THR A 139 18.42 0.88 4.86
N TYR A 140 18.70 1.05 3.57
CA TYR A 140 17.71 1.54 2.61
C TYR A 140 17.77 0.79 1.28
N ASP A 141 16.67 0.81 0.55
CA ASP A 141 16.63 0.41 -0.86
C ASP A 141 15.79 1.38 -1.68
N VAL A 142 16.05 1.39 -2.99
CA VAL A 142 15.41 2.32 -3.92
C VAL A 142 14.67 1.52 -4.98
N ARG A 143 13.37 1.80 -5.14
CA ARG A 143 12.51 1.18 -6.15
C ARG A 143 11.92 2.26 -7.04
N THR A 144 11.88 2.00 -8.35
CA THR A 144 11.33 2.93 -9.33
C THR A 144 10.02 2.40 -9.90
N VAL A 145 9.07 3.30 -10.11
CA VAL A 145 7.78 3.02 -10.76
C VAL A 145 7.56 3.95 -11.93
N ILE A 146 6.86 3.46 -12.94
CA ILE A 146 6.42 4.31 -14.04
C ILE A 146 5.47 5.40 -13.51
N ARG A 147 5.56 6.60 -14.08
CA ARG A 147 4.60 7.68 -13.78
C ARG A 147 3.20 7.23 -14.16
N ALA A 148 2.24 7.47 -13.26
CA ALA A 148 0.83 7.21 -13.51
C ALA A 148 0.28 7.96 -14.74
N ARG A 149 0.82 9.18 -14.97
CA ARG A 149 0.54 10.00 -16.17
C ARG A 149 1.82 10.69 -16.64
N ARG A 150 2.12 10.60 -17.93
CA ARG A 150 3.20 11.38 -18.56
C ARG A 150 2.75 12.80 -18.86
N VAL A 151 3.68 13.74 -18.87
CA VAL A 151 3.40 15.12 -19.32
C VAL A 151 2.97 15.05 -20.79
N HIS A 152 1.95 15.82 -21.18
CA HIS A 152 1.29 15.77 -22.50
C HIS A 152 0.55 14.48 -22.84
N GLN A 153 0.37 13.55 -21.90
CA GLN A 153 -0.47 12.38 -22.13
C GLN A 153 -1.96 12.75 -22.14
N SER A 154 -2.67 12.24 -23.14
CA SER A 154 -4.13 12.30 -23.22
C SER A 154 -4.79 11.70 -21.98
N LEU A 155 -5.87 12.32 -21.51
CA LEU A 155 -6.66 11.82 -20.40
C LEU A 155 -7.27 10.44 -20.69
N LEU A 156 -7.48 10.09 -21.95
CA LEU A 156 -8.05 8.80 -22.36
C LEU A 156 -7.08 7.63 -22.17
N THR A 157 -5.77 7.84 -22.36
CA THR A 157 -4.77 6.78 -22.18
C THR A 157 -4.21 6.74 -20.75
N THR A 158 -4.52 7.76 -19.95
CA THR A 158 -4.08 7.87 -18.54
C THR A 158 -4.52 6.69 -17.67
N PRO A 159 -5.76 6.14 -17.78
CA PRO A 159 -6.17 4.99 -16.98
C PRO A 159 -5.28 3.76 -17.18
N LEU A 160 -4.85 3.49 -18.41
CA LEU A 160 -3.99 2.34 -18.72
C LEU A 160 -2.61 2.47 -18.07
N THR A 161 -1.99 3.64 -18.19
CA THR A 161 -0.68 3.89 -17.55
C THR A 161 -0.79 3.94 -16.03
N ALA A 162 -1.91 4.44 -15.49
CA ALA A 162 -2.18 4.43 -14.06
C ALA A 162 -2.36 2.99 -13.53
N LEU A 163 -3.09 2.12 -14.24
CA LEU A 163 -3.24 0.71 -13.87
C LEU A 163 -1.91 -0.04 -13.90
N ALA A 164 -1.11 0.17 -14.95
CA ALA A 164 0.24 -0.40 -15.02
C ALA A 164 1.14 0.08 -13.86
N SER A 165 1.03 1.36 -13.47
CA SER A 165 1.72 1.91 -12.31
C SER A 165 1.27 1.23 -11.01
N VAL A 166 -0.04 1.07 -10.80
CA VAL A 166 -0.61 0.37 -9.64
C VAL A 166 -0.14 -1.09 -9.58
N ALA A 167 -0.14 -1.82 -10.70
CA ALA A 167 0.34 -3.19 -10.75
C ALA A 167 1.83 -3.31 -10.38
N ALA A 168 2.67 -2.40 -10.89
CA ALA A 168 4.09 -2.33 -10.51
C ALA A 168 4.27 -1.99 -9.02
N ILE A 169 3.47 -1.07 -8.48
CA ILE A 169 3.48 -0.72 -7.06
C ILE A 169 3.09 -1.92 -6.19
N VAL A 170 2.07 -2.69 -6.57
CA VAL A 170 1.66 -3.91 -5.85
C VAL A 170 2.82 -4.90 -5.77
N SER A 171 3.52 -5.13 -6.89
CA SER A 171 4.71 -6.00 -6.91
C SER A 171 5.80 -5.49 -5.95
N ILE A 172 6.04 -4.18 -5.90
CA ILE A 172 7.03 -3.58 -4.99
C ILE A 172 6.61 -3.69 -3.52
N LEU A 173 5.33 -3.44 -3.20
CA LEU A 173 4.81 -3.53 -1.84
C LEU A 173 4.91 -4.94 -1.26
N LEU A 174 4.73 -5.96 -2.11
CA LEU A 174 4.81 -7.37 -1.72
C LEU A 174 6.23 -7.96 -1.81
N SER A 175 7.20 -7.21 -2.35
CA SER A 175 8.60 -7.65 -2.45
C SER A 175 9.37 -7.28 -1.18
N PRO A 176 9.79 -8.24 -0.35
CA PRO A 176 10.58 -7.93 0.84
C PRO A 176 11.97 -7.37 0.45
N PRO A 177 12.61 -6.59 1.32
CA PRO A 177 13.98 -6.15 1.10
C PRO A 177 14.96 -7.33 1.27
N ALA A 178 16.04 -7.33 0.49
CA ALA A 178 17.02 -8.43 0.45
C ALA A 178 18.06 -8.35 1.58
N ASN A 179 17.64 -7.94 2.79
CA ASN A 179 18.51 -7.72 3.94
C ASN A 179 17.97 -8.43 5.20
N ALA A 180 18.69 -8.32 6.31
CA ALA A 180 18.29 -8.95 7.58
C ALA A 180 16.92 -8.46 8.05
N THR A 181 16.62 -7.17 7.90
CA THR A 181 15.32 -6.58 8.23
C THR A 181 14.20 -7.21 7.40
N GLY A 182 14.38 -7.44 6.10
CA GLY A 182 13.38 -8.06 5.23
C GLY A 182 13.12 -9.53 5.50
N ARG A 183 14.06 -10.23 6.15
CA ARG A 183 13.83 -11.59 6.67
C ARG A 183 12.89 -11.57 7.88
N ALA A 184 12.96 -10.54 8.72
CA ALA A 184 12.12 -10.39 9.90
C ALA A 184 10.77 -9.71 9.59
N VAL A 185 10.78 -8.65 8.79
CA VAL A 185 9.63 -7.80 8.44
C VAL A 185 9.50 -7.75 6.92
N LYS A 186 8.62 -8.59 6.38
CA LYS A 186 8.46 -8.76 4.93
C LYS A 186 7.69 -7.60 4.26
N LEU A 187 6.78 -6.97 5.00
CA LEU A 187 5.87 -5.94 4.50
C LEU A 187 6.15 -4.62 5.23
N PRO A 188 6.02 -3.47 4.56
CA PRO A 188 6.20 -2.19 5.22
C PRO A 188 5.08 -2.00 6.26
N THR A 189 5.44 -1.54 7.45
CA THR A 189 4.50 -1.23 8.53
C THR A 189 3.79 0.10 8.25
N LEU A 190 4.56 1.10 7.81
CA LEU A 190 4.10 2.44 7.46
C LEU A 190 4.48 2.79 6.02
N VAL A 191 3.58 3.49 5.34
CA VAL A 191 3.78 4.02 3.99
C VAL A 191 3.48 5.51 4.00
N PHE A 192 4.47 6.35 3.71
CA PHE A 192 4.35 7.80 3.74
C PHE A 192 4.30 8.41 2.35
N SER A 193 3.46 9.43 2.15
CA SER A 193 3.45 10.21 0.91
C SER A 193 2.98 11.65 1.15
N ASN A 194 3.61 12.60 0.48
CA ASN A 194 3.14 13.98 0.33
C ASN A 194 2.84 14.33 -1.14
N GLY A 195 3.39 13.57 -2.08
CA GLY A 195 3.36 13.87 -3.50
C GLY A 195 2.03 13.53 -4.19
N PRO A 196 1.73 14.17 -5.33
CA PRO A 196 0.56 13.87 -6.14
C PRO A 196 0.74 12.58 -6.95
N GLY A 197 -0.35 12.12 -7.59
CA GLY A 197 -0.32 11.08 -8.63
C GLY A 197 0.17 9.71 -8.14
N THR A 198 1.48 9.50 -8.08
CA THR A 198 2.12 8.29 -7.54
C THR A 198 1.67 8.02 -6.10
N GLY A 199 1.61 9.05 -5.25
CA GLY A 199 1.11 8.91 -3.88
C GLY A 199 -0.32 8.36 -3.82
N PHE A 200 -1.20 8.85 -4.71
CA PHE A 200 -2.56 8.34 -4.83
C PHE A 200 -2.59 6.89 -5.34
N CYS A 201 -1.78 6.54 -6.35
CA CYS A 201 -1.68 5.17 -6.85
C CYS A 201 -1.18 4.20 -5.77
N VAL A 202 -0.25 4.62 -4.91
CA VAL A 202 0.21 3.82 -3.77
C VAL A 202 -0.89 3.63 -2.74
N ALA A 203 -1.62 4.70 -2.38
CA ALA A 203 -2.77 4.60 -1.49
C ALA A 203 -3.82 3.62 -2.03
N LEU A 204 -4.11 3.70 -3.34
CA LEU A 204 -5.03 2.79 -4.01
C LEU A 204 -4.52 1.34 -3.98
N ALA A 205 -3.24 1.11 -4.28
CA ALA A 205 -2.64 -0.22 -4.24
C ALA A 205 -2.72 -0.85 -2.83
N VAL A 206 -2.34 -0.10 -1.80
CA VAL A 206 -2.46 -0.52 -0.40
C VAL A 206 -3.90 -0.82 -0.03
N HIS A 207 -4.83 0.06 -0.42
CA HIS A 207 -6.25 -0.14 -0.15
C HIS A 207 -6.78 -1.41 -0.81
N LEU A 208 -6.44 -1.66 -2.08
CA LEU A 208 -6.85 -2.88 -2.80
C LEU A 208 -6.27 -4.13 -2.14
N LEU A 209 -4.99 -4.14 -1.79
CA LEU A 209 -4.35 -5.28 -1.12
C LEU A 209 -5.06 -5.65 0.19
N LYS A 210 -5.44 -4.65 0.98
CA LYS A 210 -6.16 -4.88 2.23
C LYS A 210 -7.63 -5.27 2.00
N VAL A 211 -8.33 -4.67 1.03
CA VAL A 211 -9.73 -5.03 0.68
C VAL A 211 -9.84 -6.46 0.18
N PHE A 212 -8.87 -6.93 -0.60
CA PHE A 212 -8.79 -8.32 -1.05
C PHE A 212 -8.16 -9.27 -0.01
N CYS A 213 -7.93 -8.80 1.23
CA CYS A 213 -7.36 -9.58 2.33
C CYS A 213 -6.00 -10.22 1.98
N VAL A 214 -5.24 -9.63 1.05
CA VAL A 214 -3.89 -10.07 0.69
C VAL A 214 -2.89 -9.69 1.79
N VAL A 215 -3.13 -8.57 2.45
CA VAL A 215 -2.32 -8.09 3.59
C VAL A 215 -3.23 -7.75 4.77
N PRO A 216 -2.77 -7.99 6.02
CA PRO A 216 -3.48 -7.58 7.22
C PRO A 216 -3.72 -6.06 7.33
N ASP A 217 -4.71 -5.65 8.14
CA ASP A 217 -5.05 -4.24 8.34
C ASP A 217 -4.02 -3.47 9.21
N ASP A 218 -3.23 -4.17 10.02
CA ASP A 218 -2.25 -3.59 10.93
C ASP A 218 -0.90 -3.25 10.28
N VAL A 219 -0.67 -3.72 9.05
CA VAL A 219 0.51 -3.42 8.23
C VAL A 219 0.16 -2.46 7.08
N MET A 220 1.17 -1.94 6.39
CA MET A 220 1.03 -1.01 5.27
C MET A 220 0.10 0.17 5.60
N ARG A 221 0.21 0.78 6.78
CA ARG A 221 -0.64 1.92 7.10
C ARG A 221 -0.22 3.12 6.26
N PHE A 222 -1.11 3.57 5.40
CA PHE A 222 -0.85 4.66 4.47
C PHE A 222 -1.12 6.01 5.16
N VAL A 223 -0.05 6.78 5.33
CA VAL A 223 -0.04 8.10 5.93
C VAL A 223 0.21 9.13 4.83
N TYR A 224 -0.77 10.01 4.61
CA TYR A 224 -0.63 11.14 3.71
C TYR A 224 -0.40 12.42 4.51
N ILE A 225 0.58 13.22 4.09
CA ILE A 225 0.89 14.51 4.68
C ILE A 225 0.71 15.58 3.60
N GLU A 226 -0.30 16.43 3.76
CA GLU A 226 -0.43 17.64 2.95
C GLU A 226 0.57 18.67 3.48
N SER A 227 1.58 18.97 2.66
CA SER A 227 2.69 19.85 3.01
C SER A 227 2.34 21.35 2.86
N TRP A 228 3.26 22.21 3.31
CA TRP A 228 3.17 23.67 3.18
C TRP A 228 3.06 24.20 1.74
N ALA A 229 3.23 23.37 0.71
CA ALA A 229 2.89 23.72 -0.67
C ALA A 229 1.44 24.19 -0.84
N ARG A 230 0.56 23.91 0.13
CA ARG A 230 -0.86 24.26 0.13
C ARG A 230 -1.29 24.97 1.41
N ILE A 231 -1.43 26.29 1.34
CA ILE A 231 -1.80 27.15 2.48
C ILE A 231 -3.29 27.54 2.54
N SER A 232 -4.06 27.35 1.46
CA SER A 232 -5.46 27.83 1.38
C SER A 232 -6.51 26.73 1.14
N SER A 233 -6.08 25.60 0.59
CA SER A 233 -6.95 24.48 0.22
C SER A 233 -6.16 23.18 0.10
N LEU A 234 -6.84 22.05 0.30
CA LEU A 234 -6.24 20.73 0.09
C LEU A 234 -5.90 20.49 -1.39
N SER A 235 -4.81 19.75 -1.63
CA SER A 235 -4.49 19.21 -2.94
C SER A 235 -5.63 18.34 -3.48
N LEU A 236 -5.64 18.11 -4.80
CA LEU A 236 -6.57 17.17 -5.40
C LEU A 236 -6.39 15.77 -4.78
N THR A 237 -5.14 15.34 -4.56
CA THR A 237 -4.83 14.05 -3.93
C THR A 237 -5.44 13.96 -2.54
N ALA A 238 -5.19 14.91 -1.64
CA ALA A 238 -5.76 14.88 -0.30
C ALA A 238 -7.30 14.91 -0.31
N ARG A 239 -7.91 15.69 -1.22
CA ARG A 239 -9.37 15.69 -1.40
C ARG A 239 -9.89 14.32 -1.83
N LEU A 240 -9.21 13.65 -2.76
CA LEU A 240 -9.59 12.31 -3.22
C LEU A 240 -9.39 11.26 -2.12
N LEU A 241 -8.24 11.26 -1.44
CA LEU A 241 -7.97 10.36 -0.32
C LEU A 241 -9.02 10.50 0.79
N ARG A 242 -9.40 11.74 1.13
CA ARG A 242 -10.44 12.02 2.11
C ARG A 242 -11.81 11.55 1.66
N ARG A 243 -12.21 11.83 0.41
CA ARG A 243 -13.54 11.44 -0.12
C ARG A 243 -13.69 9.92 -0.23
N LEU A 244 -12.63 9.23 -0.64
CA LEU A 244 -12.65 7.78 -0.82
C LEU A 244 -12.40 7.01 0.49
N GLY A 245 -11.77 7.65 1.48
CA GLY A 245 -11.44 7.02 2.76
C GLY A 245 -10.40 5.91 2.62
N ILE A 246 -9.39 6.11 1.76
CA ILE A 246 -8.38 5.09 1.43
C ILE A 246 -7.03 5.32 2.11
N ALA A 247 -6.82 6.48 2.75
CA ALA A 247 -5.67 6.73 3.61
C ALA A 247 -6.00 6.35 5.05
N ASP A 248 -5.07 5.66 5.74
CA ASP A 248 -5.22 5.29 7.14
C ASP A 248 -5.02 6.52 8.06
N ALA A 249 -4.17 7.46 7.64
CA ALA A 249 -4.05 8.77 8.28
C ALA A 249 -3.84 9.87 7.24
N LEU A 250 -4.49 11.02 7.47
CA LEU A 250 -4.37 12.21 6.63
C LEU A 250 -4.07 13.42 7.52
N TYR A 251 -2.85 13.92 7.42
CA TYR A 251 -2.37 15.08 8.17
C TYR A 251 -2.22 16.30 7.25
N VAL A 252 -2.34 17.48 7.84
CA VAL A 252 -2.13 18.76 7.15
C VAL A 252 -1.17 19.59 7.98
N GLN A 253 -0.11 20.13 7.38
CA GLN A 253 0.85 20.97 8.11
C GLN A 253 0.28 22.37 8.41
N HIS A 254 -0.44 22.98 7.46
CA HIS A 254 -1.02 24.31 7.63
C HIS A 254 -2.23 24.28 8.58
N ALA A 255 -2.12 24.92 9.74
CA ALA A 255 -3.13 24.90 10.80
C ALA A 255 -4.52 25.36 10.34
N GLU A 256 -4.61 26.46 9.57
CA GLU A 256 -5.91 26.97 9.12
C GLU A 256 -6.58 26.02 8.11
N VAL A 257 -5.79 25.31 7.29
CA VAL A 257 -6.33 24.34 6.32
C VAL A 257 -6.78 23.09 7.07
N ALA A 258 -6.00 22.64 8.05
CA ALA A 258 -6.37 21.54 8.94
C ALA A 258 -7.72 21.84 9.63
N ALA A 259 -7.85 23.02 10.24
CA ALA A 259 -9.08 23.46 10.90
C ALA A 259 -10.27 23.56 9.93
N LYS A 260 -10.09 24.21 8.78
CA LYS A 260 -11.12 24.35 7.73
C LYS A 260 -11.70 23.02 7.26
N TYR A 261 -10.91 21.96 7.29
CA TYR A 261 -11.32 20.64 6.82
C TYR A 261 -11.50 19.60 7.93
N GLY A 262 -11.38 19.98 9.20
CA GLY A 262 -11.50 19.08 10.35
C GLY A 262 -10.46 17.96 10.36
N LEU A 263 -9.25 18.23 9.89
CA LEU A 263 -8.14 17.27 9.83
C LEU A 263 -7.11 17.55 10.93
N PRO A 264 -6.36 16.52 11.39
CA PRO A 264 -5.30 16.73 12.37
C PRO A 264 -4.19 17.61 11.78
N CYS A 265 -3.80 18.63 12.55
CA CYS A 265 -2.67 19.48 12.22
C CYS A 265 -1.37 18.74 12.61
N ALA A 266 -0.50 18.50 11.64
CA ALA A 266 0.85 18.00 11.92
C ALA A 266 1.81 19.11 12.36
N GLY A 267 1.43 20.38 12.17
CA GLY A 267 2.25 21.53 12.48
C GLY A 267 3.56 21.56 11.69
N GLU A 268 4.55 22.23 12.27
CA GLU A 268 5.89 22.34 11.72
C GLU A 268 6.67 21.06 11.98
N MET A 269 6.56 20.10 11.07
CA MET A 269 7.40 18.90 11.12
C MET A 269 8.88 19.22 10.81
N VAL A 270 9.20 20.43 10.32
CA VAL A 270 10.54 20.81 9.84
C VAL A 270 10.90 22.28 10.12
N LEU A 271 10.78 22.76 11.35
CA LEU A 271 11.37 24.07 11.73
C LEU A 271 12.30 23.97 12.94
N ASN A 272 13.09 22.90 12.97
CA ASN A 272 14.31 22.76 13.76
C ASN A 272 15.28 21.82 13.05
N ALA A 273 15.57 22.07 11.77
CA ALA A 273 16.85 21.63 11.25
C ALA A 273 17.92 22.41 12.04
N ARG A 274 18.32 21.88 13.20
CA ARG A 274 19.56 22.24 13.89
C ARG A 274 20.76 21.75 13.08
N ARG A 275 20.72 21.92 11.76
CA ARG A 275 21.91 21.93 10.93
C ARG A 275 22.28 23.39 10.88
N LEU A 276 23.13 23.81 11.81
CA LEU A 276 23.93 25.00 11.59
C LEU A 276 24.61 24.77 10.24
N GLU A 277 24.25 25.60 9.27
CA GLU A 277 25.01 25.72 8.04
C GLU A 277 26.37 26.29 8.46
N ASP A 278 27.40 25.45 8.51
CA ASP A 278 28.78 25.89 8.38
C ASP A 278 29.11 26.08 6.90
#